data_AF-A0A3A8PEF8-F1
#
_entry.id   AF-A0A3A8PEF8-F1
#
_cell.length_a   1.000
_cell.length_b   1.000
_cell.length_c   1.000
_cell.angle_alpha   90.00
_cell.angle_beta   90.00
_cell.angle_gamma   90.00
#
_symmetry.space_group_name_H-M   'P 1'
#
loop_
_entity.id
_entity.type
_entity.pdbx_description
1 polymer ?
#
loop_
_entity_poly.entity_id
_entity_poly.type
_entity_poly.pdbx_seq_one_letter_code
_entity_poly.pdbx_strand_id
1 'polypeptide(L)'
;MSTLVPDVDLLRAYFYGELPPEEEAEVRRWLVLHADPGILAVCDELVSEREQRREFLASSVANPLRARLERAFWQARSRLGTRMASLVDVDRERQLALAPLSGPPVEETLIPARLEHPIYLRLKLSDSGHVCVYAIESWRKLSVLWRSPGVVQAGEADELPGFVLERPEDVLDLYLVLDTAEPPPSPDAEDGPEWLAKLLQRTAASPTAWVLRRTFVPAGTA
;
A
#
# COMPACT_ATOMS: atom_id res chain seq x y z
N MET A 1 -45.76 -0.24 -10.18
CA MET A 1 -44.39 -0.33 -10.71
C MET A 1 -43.47 0.05 -9.56
N SER A 2 -42.60 -0.86 -9.13
CA SER A 2 -41.64 -0.58 -8.06
C SER A 2 -40.52 0.25 -8.67
N THR A 3 -40.32 1.49 -8.20
CA THR A 3 -39.14 2.27 -8.55
C THR A 3 -37.95 1.69 -7.81
N LEU A 4 -37.15 0.89 -8.50
CA LEU A 4 -35.85 0.45 -8.03
C LEU A 4 -35.01 1.71 -7.74
N VAL A 5 -34.66 1.94 -6.48
CA VAL A 5 -33.67 2.95 -6.08
C VAL A 5 -32.37 2.17 -5.84
N PRO A 6 -31.33 2.37 -6.67
CA PRO A 6 -30.08 1.65 -6.52
C PRO A 6 -29.42 2.00 -5.18
N ASP A 7 -29.10 0.98 -4.39
CA ASP A 7 -28.17 1.13 -3.29
C ASP A 7 -26.72 1.05 -3.79
N VAL A 8 -25.76 1.27 -2.89
CA VAL A 8 -24.33 1.28 -3.22
C VAL A 8 -23.86 -0.07 -3.76
N ASP A 9 -24.43 -1.18 -3.31
CA ASP A 9 -24.03 -2.52 -3.75
C ASP A 9 -24.55 -2.82 -5.16
N LEU A 10 -25.76 -2.34 -5.51
CA LEU A 10 -26.29 -2.44 -6.86
C LEU A 10 -25.55 -1.54 -7.85
N LEU A 11 -25.17 -0.32 -7.42
CA LEU A 11 -24.29 0.56 -8.21
C LEU A 11 -22.90 -0.08 -8.41
N ARG A 12 -22.35 -0.71 -7.37
CA ARG A 12 -21.10 -1.46 -7.47
C ARG A 12 -21.23 -2.56 -8.53
N ALA A 13 -22.21 -3.45 -8.41
CA ALA A 13 -22.42 -4.53 -9.38
C ALA A 13 -22.59 -4.00 -10.82
N TYR A 14 -23.27 -2.86 -10.99
CA TYR A 14 -23.39 -2.18 -12.29
C TYR A 14 -22.03 -1.76 -12.86
N PHE A 15 -21.20 -1.04 -12.09
CA PHE A 15 -19.89 -0.57 -12.56
C PHE A 15 -18.88 -1.69 -12.76
N TYR A 16 -18.96 -2.79 -12.01
CA TYR A 16 -18.12 -3.96 -12.19
C TYR A 16 -18.59 -4.90 -13.31
N GLY A 17 -19.77 -4.66 -13.90
CA GLY A 17 -20.33 -5.48 -14.98
C GLY A 17 -20.84 -6.85 -14.50
N GLU A 18 -21.29 -6.91 -13.25
CA GLU A 18 -21.79 -8.13 -12.59
C GLU A 18 -23.31 -8.25 -12.68
N LEU A 19 -24.00 -7.20 -13.17
CA LEU A 19 -25.45 -7.21 -13.35
C LEU A 19 -25.89 -7.95 -14.62
N PRO A 20 -27.04 -8.64 -14.56
CA PRO A 20 -27.75 -9.09 -15.76
C PRO A 20 -28.14 -7.92 -16.68
N PRO A 21 -28.25 -8.14 -18.01
CA PRO A 21 -28.56 -7.06 -18.97
C PRO A 21 -29.86 -6.29 -18.69
N GLU A 22 -30.86 -6.96 -18.11
CA GLU A 22 -32.16 -6.35 -17.77
C GLU A 22 -32.04 -5.38 -16.60
N GLU A 23 -31.30 -5.75 -15.55
CA GLU A 23 -31.02 -4.92 -14.38
C GLU A 23 -30.06 -3.78 -14.71
N GLU A 24 -29.06 -4.05 -15.56
CA GLU A 24 -28.14 -3.02 -16.06
C GLU A 24 -28.92 -1.89 -16.78
N ALA A 25 -29.91 -2.24 -17.60
CA ALA A 25 -30.72 -1.27 -18.32
C ALA A 25 -31.68 -0.48 -17.41
N GLU A 26 -32.05 -1.04 -16.27
CA GLU A 26 -32.87 -0.37 -15.25
C GLU A 26 -32.04 0.60 -14.41
N VAL A 27 -30.87 0.17 -13.91
CA VAL A 27 -29.93 1.03 -13.18
C VAL A 27 -29.42 2.17 -14.07
N ARG A 28 -29.09 1.89 -15.33
CA ARG A 28 -28.69 2.92 -16.30
C ARG A 28 -29.78 3.98 -16.50
N ARG A 29 -31.03 3.55 -16.68
CA ARG A 29 -32.17 4.48 -16.82
C ARG A 29 -32.36 5.31 -15.56
N TRP A 30 -32.21 4.68 -14.40
CA TRP A 30 -32.34 5.36 -13.12
C TRP A 30 -31.25 6.43 -12.93
N LEU A 31 -29.98 6.09 -13.19
CA LEU A 31 -28.86 7.03 -13.10
C LEU A 31 -29.05 8.26 -14.01
N VAL A 32 -29.54 8.05 -15.24
CA VAL A 32 -29.81 9.16 -16.17
C VAL A 32 -30.93 10.08 -15.70
N LEU A 33 -31.96 9.54 -15.05
CA LEU A 33 -33.17 10.28 -14.70
C LEU A 33 -33.14 10.87 -13.28
N HIS A 34 -32.34 10.29 -12.38
CA HIS A 34 -32.48 10.53 -10.94
C HIS A 34 -31.15 10.73 -10.19
N ALA A 35 -29.99 10.58 -10.84
CA ALA A 35 -28.72 10.80 -10.14
C ALA A 35 -28.57 12.27 -9.71
N ASP A 36 -28.43 12.46 -8.40
CA ASP A 36 -28.06 13.73 -7.80
C ASP A 36 -26.54 13.84 -7.62
N PRO A 37 -25.99 15.00 -7.24
CA PRO A 37 -24.55 15.17 -7.06
C PRO A 37 -23.90 14.21 -6.05
N GLY A 38 -24.64 13.75 -5.03
CA GLY A 38 -24.13 12.80 -4.05
C GLY A 38 -23.97 11.39 -4.65
N ILE A 39 -24.93 10.98 -5.48
CA ILE A 39 -24.86 9.70 -6.19
C ILE A 39 -23.82 9.74 -7.30
N LEU A 40 -23.67 10.86 -8.00
CA LEU A 40 -22.62 11.03 -9.00
C LEU A 40 -21.22 10.92 -8.38
N ALA A 41 -21.00 11.48 -7.19
CA ALA A 41 -19.74 11.31 -6.47
C ALA A 41 -19.43 9.83 -6.14
N VAL A 42 -20.44 9.06 -5.70
CA VAL A 42 -20.29 7.61 -5.46
C VAL A 42 -19.99 6.87 -6.77
N CYS A 43 -20.60 7.28 -7.88
CA CYS A 43 -20.32 6.71 -9.20
C CYS A 43 -18.88 7.02 -9.65
N ASP A 44 -18.41 8.24 -9.46
CA ASP A 44 -17.04 8.66 -9.79
C ASP A 44 -16.00 7.86 -8.98
N GLU A 45 -16.26 7.62 -7.68
CA GLU A 45 -15.44 6.74 -6.85
C GLU A 45 -15.41 5.30 -7.39
N LEU A 46 -16.56 4.74 -7.78
CA LEU A 46 -16.65 3.38 -8.34
C LEU A 46 -15.98 3.26 -9.72
N VAL A 47 -16.03 4.31 -10.55
CA VAL A 47 -15.30 4.37 -11.82
C VAL A 47 -13.79 4.39 -11.58
N SER A 48 -13.32 5.24 -10.67
CA SER A 48 -11.92 5.30 -10.26
C SER A 48 -11.44 3.95 -9.71
N GLU A 49 -12.21 3.31 -8.83
CA GLU A 49 -11.90 1.99 -8.28
C GLU A 49 -11.82 0.92 -9.38
N ARG A 50 -12.72 0.98 -10.37
CA ARG A 50 -12.72 0.07 -11.53
C ARG A 50 -11.50 0.29 -12.44
N GLU A 51 -11.14 1.54 -12.71
CA GLU A 51 -9.98 1.90 -13.53
C GLU A 51 -8.69 1.46 -12.84
N GLN A 52 -8.53 1.77 -11.56
CA GLN A 52 -7.44 1.28 -10.72
C GLN A 52 -7.37 -0.26 -10.72
N ARG A 53 -8.51 -0.94 -10.60
CA ARG A 53 -8.56 -2.42 -10.67
C ARG A 53 -8.21 -2.94 -12.05
N ARG A 54 -8.60 -2.27 -13.14
CA ARG A 54 -8.23 -2.64 -14.52
C ARG A 54 -6.75 -2.42 -14.79
N GLU A 55 -6.18 -1.31 -14.36
CA GLU A 55 -4.75 -1.03 -14.45
C GLU A 55 -3.94 -2.01 -13.60
N PHE A 56 -4.43 -2.31 -12.39
CA PHE A 56 -3.90 -3.37 -11.55
C PHE A 56 -3.95 -4.72 -12.27
N LEU A 57 -5.07 -5.12 -12.87
CA LEU A 57 -5.19 -6.39 -13.60
C LEU A 57 -4.30 -6.43 -14.86
N ALA A 58 -4.23 -5.35 -15.63
CA ALA A 58 -3.40 -5.27 -16.83
C ALA A 58 -1.91 -5.32 -16.48
N SER A 59 -1.47 -4.56 -15.46
CA SER A 59 -0.11 -4.63 -14.93
C SER A 59 0.19 -5.99 -14.27
N SER A 60 -0.82 -6.62 -13.68
CA SER A 60 -0.73 -7.96 -13.07
C SER A 60 -0.51 -9.07 -14.09
N VAL A 61 -1.08 -8.97 -15.29
CA VAL A 61 -0.84 -9.93 -16.38
C VAL A 61 0.58 -9.78 -16.93
N ALA A 62 1.11 -8.55 -16.98
CA ALA A 62 2.49 -8.29 -17.39
C ALA A 62 3.53 -8.67 -16.31
N ASN A 63 3.15 -8.65 -15.04
CA ASN A 63 4.01 -9.02 -13.92
C ASN A 63 3.20 -9.73 -12.80
N PRO A 64 3.00 -11.06 -12.90
CA PRO A 64 2.18 -11.83 -11.95
C PRO A 64 2.73 -11.84 -10.52
N LEU A 65 4.04 -11.66 -10.36
CA LEU A 65 4.71 -11.60 -9.07
C LEU A 65 4.41 -10.29 -8.36
N ARG A 66 4.52 -9.18 -9.10
CA ARG A 66 4.08 -7.87 -8.64
C ARG A 66 2.62 -7.88 -8.22
N ALA A 67 1.74 -8.43 -9.05
CA ALA A 67 0.31 -8.60 -8.73
C ALA A 67 0.06 -9.31 -7.39
N ARG A 68 0.78 -10.42 -7.17
CA ARG A 68 0.64 -11.24 -5.98
C ARG A 68 1.12 -10.49 -4.74
N LEU A 69 2.23 -9.77 -4.84
CA LEU A 69 2.76 -8.99 -3.73
C LEU A 69 1.82 -7.83 -3.37
N GLU A 70 1.34 -7.09 -4.37
CA GLU A 70 0.34 -6.03 -4.20
C GLU A 70 -0.92 -6.56 -3.49
N ARG A 71 -1.49 -7.66 -4.00
CA ARG A 71 -2.66 -8.28 -3.38
C ARG A 71 -2.39 -8.70 -1.94
N ALA A 72 -1.23 -9.32 -1.68
CA ALA A 72 -0.83 -9.72 -0.34
C ALA A 72 -0.69 -8.51 0.60
N PHE A 73 -0.10 -7.42 0.11
CA PHE A 73 0.00 -6.17 0.84
C PHE A 73 -1.39 -5.58 1.15
N TRP A 74 -2.29 -5.49 0.16
CA TRP A 74 -3.65 -5.00 0.36
C TRP A 74 -4.42 -5.80 1.41
N GLN A 75 -4.21 -7.13 1.45
CA GLN A 75 -4.80 -7.99 2.48
C GLN A 75 -4.15 -7.77 3.86
N ALA A 76 -2.85 -7.54 3.90
CA ALA A 76 -2.07 -7.35 5.12
C ALA A 76 -2.20 -5.95 5.74
N ARG A 77 -2.62 -4.98 4.93
CA ARG A 77 -2.89 -3.61 5.33
C ARG A 77 -4.13 -3.56 6.23
N SER A 78 -3.95 -3.91 7.51
CA SER A 78 -4.99 -3.83 8.52
C SER A 78 -4.97 -2.45 9.23
N ARG A 79 -6.15 -2.05 9.72
CA ARG A 79 -6.54 -0.80 10.43
C ARG A 79 -5.38 0.08 10.97
N LEU A 80 -4.69 0.79 10.07
CA LEU A 80 -3.76 1.89 10.37
C LEU A 80 -4.49 3.19 10.79
N GLY A 81 -5.72 3.10 11.32
CA GLY A 81 -6.56 4.26 11.60
C GLY A 81 -6.04 5.23 12.67
N THR A 82 -4.95 4.89 13.37
CA THR A 82 -4.37 5.73 14.45
C THR A 82 -2.88 5.47 14.74
N ARG A 83 -2.19 4.62 13.97
CA ARG A 83 -0.88 4.07 14.35
C ARG A 83 0.24 4.57 13.44
N MET A 84 0.99 5.55 13.91
CA MET A 84 2.00 6.25 13.10
C MET A 84 3.29 5.44 13.02
N ALA A 85 3.53 4.82 11.87
CA ALA A 85 4.87 4.47 11.40
C ALA A 85 5.31 5.50 10.33
N SER A 86 6.26 6.37 10.68
CA SER A 86 6.85 7.31 9.72
C SER A 86 8.22 6.85 9.28
N LEU A 87 8.56 7.12 8.01
CA LEU A 87 9.85 6.87 7.41
C LEU A 87 10.30 8.20 6.79
N VAL A 88 11.34 8.82 7.34
CA VAL A 88 11.80 10.16 6.93
C VAL A 88 13.15 10.05 6.29
N ASP A 89 13.27 10.54 5.04
CA ASP A 89 14.56 10.78 4.37
C ASP A 89 15.28 11.96 5.03
N VAL A 90 16.48 11.72 5.59
CA VAL A 90 17.23 12.70 6.38
C VAL A 90 17.93 13.75 5.50
N ASP A 91 18.03 13.52 4.19
CA ASP A 91 18.77 14.42 3.29
C ASP A 91 18.02 15.74 2.98
N ARG A 92 16.83 15.96 3.56
CA ARG A 92 16.13 17.25 3.56
C ARG A 92 15.48 17.54 4.91
N GLU A 93 15.67 18.76 5.43
CA GLU A 93 14.88 19.39 6.51
C GLU A 93 13.37 19.49 6.23
N ARG A 94 12.89 18.96 5.09
CA ARG A 94 11.47 18.68 4.90
C ARG A 94 11.11 17.49 5.77
N GLN A 95 10.67 17.77 6.99
CA GLN A 95 9.63 16.97 7.62
C GLN A 95 8.55 16.78 6.54
N LEU A 96 8.51 15.62 5.90
CA LEU A 96 7.37 15.25 5.08
C LEU A 96 6.22 15.22 6.07
N ALA A 97 5.44 16.30 6.04
CA ALA A 97 4.34 16.55 6.95
C ALA A 97 3.48 15.29 6.92
N LEU A 98 3.41 14.68 8.10
CA LEU A 98 2.70 13.45 8.37
C LEU A 98 1.26 13.67 7.92
N ALA A 99 0.88 13.08 6.78
CA ALA A 99 -0.53 12.97 6.46
C ALA A 99 -1.15 12.11 7.58
N PRO A 100 -2.11 12.63 8.35
CA PRO A 100 -2.80 11.84 9.36
C PRO A 100 -3.47 10.65 8.67
N LEU A 101 -3.19 9.44 9.17
CA LEU A 101 -3.65 8.16 8.63
C LEU A 101 -5.16 7.90 8.87
N SER A 102 -5.89 8.89 9.37
CA SER A 102 -7.34 8.88 9.50
C SER A 102 -7.96 9.63 8.32
N GLY A 103 -8.22 8.89 7.24
CA GLY A 103 -8.92 9.36 6.06
C GLY A 103 -9.21 8.21 5.10
N PRO A 104 -10.17 8.37 4.16
CA PRO A 104 -10.35 7.43 3.05
C PRO A 104 -9.01 7.18 2.35
N PRO A 105 -8.82 6.04 1.65
CA PRO A 105 -7.50 5.54 1.27
C PRO A 105 -6.71 6.61 0.53
N VAL A 106 -5.80 7.27 1.25
CA VAL A 106 -4.86 8.20 0.64
C VAL A 106 -4.01 7.37 -0.28
N GLU A 107 -4.05 7.71 -1.58
CA GLU A 107 -3.15 7.18 -2.59
C GLU A 107 -1.74 7.10 -2.00
N GLU A 108 -1.09 5.95 -2.14
CA GLU A 108 0.28 5.79 -1.68
C GLU A 108 1.14 6.86 -2.33
N THR A 109 1.53 7.85 -1.53
CA THR A 109 2.26 9.01 -2.04
C THR A 109 3.64 8.52 -2.46
N LEU A 110 3.90 8.55 -3.77
CA LEU A 110 5.24 8.36 -4.32
C LEU A 110 6.14 9.43 -3.72
N ILE A 111 7.28 9.03 -3.14
CA ILE A 111 8.23 9.95 -2.52
C ILE A 111 9.37 10.19 -3.50
N PRO A 112 9.50 11.39 -4.09
CA PRO A 112 10.65 11.72 -4.91
C PRO A 112 11.89 11.83 -4.01
N ALA A 113 12.91 11.03 -4.29
CA ALA A 113 14.16 11.03 -3.53
C ALA A 113 15.39 10.97 -4.45
N ARG A 114 16.53 11.43 -3.94
CA ARG A 114 17.83 11.30 -4.59
C ARG A 114 18.40 9.93 -4.27
N LEU A 115 17.98 8.95 -5.04
CA LEU A 115 18.32 7.55 -4.87
C LEU A 115 19.81 7.26 -5.15
N GLU A 116 20.52 8.22 -5.76
CA GLU A 116 21.98 8.23 -5.92
C GLU A 116 22.76 8.51 -4.62
N HIS A 117 22.07 8.95 -3.57
CA HIS A 117 22.64 9.19 -2.25
C HIS A 117 22.16 8.14 -1.24
N PRO A 118 22.92 7.89 -0.16
CA PRO A 118 22.44 7.03 0.91
C PRO A 118 21.11 7.55 1.46
N ILE A 119 20.12 6.67 1.52
CA ILE A 119 18.82 7.00 2.08
C ILE A 119 18.86 6.68 3.56
N TYR A 120 18.62 7.69 4.38
CA TYR A 120 18.53 7.56 5.82
C TYR A 120 17.07 7.57 6.21
N LEU A 121 16.67 6.69 7.13
CA LEU A 121 15.27 6.55 7.50
C LEU A 121 15.15 6.75 9.00
N ARG A 122 14.25 7.64 9.43
CA ARG A 122 13.83 7.68 10.83
C ARG A 122 12.52 6.94 11.02
N LEU A 123 12.49 6.04 12.00
CA LEU A 123 11.30 5.30 12.39
C LEU A 123 10.62 5.97 13.59
N LYS A 124 9.31 6.13 13.52
CA LYS A 124 8.47 6.43 14.70
C LYS A 124 7.45 5.33 14.83
N LEU A 125 7.19 4.80 16.02
CA LEU A 125 6.22 3.71 16.24
C LEU A 125 5.11 4.16 17.17
N SER A 126 3.89 3.68 16.94
CA SER A 126 2.79 3.82 17.89
C SER A 126 2.81 2.78 19.00
N ASP A 127 3.36 1.60 18.73
CA ASP A 127 3.35 0.45 19.62
C ASP A 127 4.77 -0.15 19.65
N SER A 128 5.19 -0.65 20.82
CA SER A 128 6.48 -1.33 20.95
C SER A 128 6.41 -2.69 20.28
N GLY A 129 7.44 -3.07 19.53
CA GLY A 129 7.46 -4.36 18.84
C GLY A 129 8.77 -4.63 18.11
N HIS A 130 8.84 -5.78 17.48
CA HIS A 130 9.93 -6.14 16.59
C HIS A 130 9.69 -5.59 15.19
N VAL A 131 10.71 -5.02 14.58
CA VAL A 131 10.59 -4.36 13.29
C VAL A 131 11.59 -4.94 12.30
N CYS A 132 11.14 -5.13 11.07
CA CYS A 132 12.00 -5.42 9.94
C CYS A 132 11.60 -4.56 8.74
N VAL A 133 12.60 -3.99 8.07
CA VAL A 133 12.43 -3.19 6.86
C VAL A 133 13.01 -3.99 5.69
N TYR A 134 12.11 -4.42 4.82
CA TYR A 134 12.44 -5.09 3.57
C TYR A 134 12.38 -4.07 2.43
N ALA A 135 13.26 -4.22 1.46
CA ALA A 135 13.28 -3.43 0.25
C ALA A 135 13.15 -4.32 -0.98
N ILE A 136 12.41 -3.82 -1.97
CA ILE A 136 12.42 -4.36 -3.32
C ILE A 136 13.00 -3.30 -4.26
N GLU A 137 14.14 -3.65 -4.87
CA GLU A 137 14.74 -2.89 -5.96
C GLU A 137 14.24 -3.48 -7.29
N SER A 138 13.61 -2.64 -8.12
CA SER A 138 13.26 -2.96 -9.52
C SER A 138 12.43 -4.23 -9.70
N TRP A 139 11.59 -4.60 -8.71
CA TRP A 139 10.76 -5.81 -8.66
C TRP A 139 11.50 -7.15 -8.71
N ARG A 140 12.83 -7.15 -8.64
CA ARG A 140 13.64 -8.36 -8.86
C ARG A 140 14.44 -8.79 -7.65
N LYS A 141 14.79 -7.86 -6.77
CA LYS A 141 15.69 -8.13 -5.67
C LYS A 141 15.03 -7.76 -4.36
N LEU A 142 14.91 -8.74 -3.46
CA LEU A 142 14.54 -8.53 -2.07
C LEU A 142 15.81 -8.32 -1.25
N SER A 143 15.83 -7.30 -0.41
CA SER A 143 16.90 -7.06 0.55
C SER A 143 16.32 -6.72 1.92
N VAL A 144 17.02 -7.10 2.99
CA VAL A 144 16.72 -6.65 4.35
C VAL A 144 17.58 -5.44 4.63
N LEU A 145 16.97 -4.26 4.66
CA LEU A 145 17.70 -3.02 4.95
C LEU A 145 18.02 -2.93 6.43
N TRP A 146 17.07 -3.32 7.28
CA TRP A 146 17.25 -3.26 8.71
C TRP A 146 16.35 -4.25 9.44
N ARG A 147 16.87 -4.81 10.52
CA ARG A 147 16.11 -5.63 11.48
C ARG A 147 16.45 -5.16 12.88
N SER A 148 15.44 -4.91 13.69
CA SER A 148 15.63 -4.52 15.08
C SER A 148 16.36 -5.62 15.86
N PRO A 149 17.42 -5.32 16.61
CA PRO A 149 18.12 -6.32 17.44
C PRO A 149 17.28 -6.81 18.62
N GLY A 150 16.20 -6.10 18.96
CA GLY A 150 15.26 -6.43 20.02
C GLY A 150 13.92 -5.73 19.82
N VAL A 151 13.15 -5.57 20.89
CA VAL A 151 11.88 -4.81 20.86
C VAL A 151 12.18 -3.31 20.78
N VAL A 152 11.75 -2.67 19.71
CA VAL A 152 11.77 -1.22 19.56
C VAL A 152 10.63 -0.64 20.38
N GLN A 153 10.89 0.43 21.12
CA GLN A 153 9.86 1.07 21.93
C GLN A 153 8.97 1.98 21.08
N ALA A 154 7.69 2.10 21.46
CA ALA A 154 6.80 3.12 20.94
C ALA A 154 7.39 4.53 21.15
N GLY A 155 7.16 5.44 20.21
CA GLY A 155 7.76 6.77 20.18
C GLY A 155 8.68 6.97 18.97
N GLU A 156 9.53 7.98 19.04
CA GLU A 156 10.56 8.21 18.00
C GLU A 156 11.73 7.26 18.26
N ALA A 157 12.07 6.46 17.25
CA ALA A 157 13.19 5.53 17.29
C ALA A 157 14.41 6.11 16.55
N ASP A 158 15.57 5.52 16.82
CA ASP A 158 16.85 5.91 16.25
C ASP A 158 16.84 5.89 14.72
N GLU A 159 17.71 6.72 14.14
CA GLU A 159 17.98 6.74 12.71
C GLU A 159 18.48 5.37 12.25
N LEU A 160 17.81 4.81 11.24
CA LEU A 160 18.22 3.56 10.63
C LEU A 160 19.53 3.78 9.85
N PRO A 161 20.38 2.76 9.74
CA PRO A 161 21.60 2.86 8.94
C PRO A 161 21.27 3.31 7.51
N GLY A 162 22.04 4.30 7.03
CA GLY A 162 21.91 4.74 5.64
C GLY A 162 22.21 3.60 4.68
N PHE A 163 21.38 3.43 3.65
CA PHE A 163 21.55 2.38 2.65
C PHE A 163 21.73 2.97 1.26
N VAL A 164 22.57 2.30 0.47
CA VAL A 164 22.89 2.68 -0.92
C VAL A 164 22.23 1.68 -1.84
N LEU A 165 21.49 2.17 -2.82
CA LEU A 165 20.83 1.36 -3.83
C LEU A 165 21.83 0.86 -4.86
N GLU A 166 21.62 -0.35 -5.37
CA GLU A 166 22.44 -0.86 -6.47
C GLU A 166 22.10 -0.18 -7.79
N ARG A 167 20.84 0.26 -7.93
CA ARG A 167 20.30 0.94 -9.11
C ARG A 167 19.55 2.20 -8.70
N PRO A 168 20.24 3.35 -8.58
CA PRO A 168 19.62 4.60 -8.15
C PRO A 168 18.58 5.14 -9.14
N GLU A 169 18.57 4.67 -10.38
CA GLU A 169 17.58 5.03 -11.40
C GLU A 169 16.23 4.29 -11.24
N ASP A 170 16.17 3.27 -10.39
CA ASP A 170 14.98 2.41 -10.26
C ASP A 170 14.08 2.82 -9.09
N VAL A 171 12.82 2.38 -9.15
CA VAL A 171 11.85 2.53 -8.06
C VAL A 171 12.23 1.61 -6.90
N LEU A 172 12.14 2.14 -5.68
CA LEU A 172 12.39 1.43 -4.44
C LEU A 172 11.09 1.28 -3.65
N ASP A 173 10.65 0.03 -3.45
CA ASP A 173 9.51 -0.28 -2.59
C ASP A 173 10.00 -0.77 -1.23
N LEU A 174 9.67 -0.04 -0.16
CA LEU A 174 10.00 -0.39 1.21
C LEU A 174 8.78 -0.93 1.93
N TYR A 175 8.96 -2.08 2.58
CA TYR A 175 7.96 -2.75 3.40
C TYR A 175 8.47 -2.83 4.84
N LEU A 176 7.81 -2.10 5.72
CA LEU A 176 8.05 -2.18 7.15
C LEU A 176 7.05 -3.15 7.76
N VAL A 177 7.55 -4.24 8.34
CA VAL A 177 6.75 -5.19 9.10
C VAL A 177 7.04 -4.99 10.59
N LEU A 178 5.99 -4.73 11.36
CA LEU A 178 6.01 -4.64 12.82
C LEU A 178 5.25 -5.86 13.35
N ASP A 179 5.83 -6.57 14.31
CA ASP A 179 5.13 -7.60 15.06
C ASP A 179 5.42 -7.46 16.56
N THR A 180 4.35 -7.37 17.34
CA THR A 180 4.39 -7.18 18.81
C THR A 180 4.69 -8.47 19.57
N ALA A 181 4.55 -9.64 18.93
CA ALA A 181 4.71 -10.93 19.58
C ALA A 181 6.07 -11.58 19.30
N GLU A 182 6.50 -11.59 18.04
CA GLU A 182 7.72 -12.27 17.61
C GLU A 182 8.51 -11.46 16.58
N PRO A 183 9.82 -11.65 16.45
CA PRO A 183 10.60 -10.92 15.45
C PRO A 183 10.27 -11.39 14.03
N PRO A 184 9.98 -10.46 13.08
CA PRO A 184 9.73 -10.84 11.70
C PRO A 184 10.90 -11.68 11.14
N PRO A 185 10.62 -12.71 10.33
CA PRO A 185 11.65 -13.60 9.81
C PRO A 185 12.58 -12.88 8.84
N SER A 186 13.76 -13.44 8.58
CA SER A 186 14.66 -12.96 7.53
C SER A 186 14.59 -13.90 6.32
N PRO A 187 14.57 -13.38 5.08
CA PRO A 187 14.73 -14.17 3.87
C PRO A 187 16.15 -14.77 3.79
N ASP A 188 16.28 -15.91 3.12
CA ASP A 188 17.56 -16.44 2.67
C ASP A 188 18.11 -15.63 1.49
N ALA A 189 19.39 -15.80 1.14
CA ALA A 189 20.02 -15.04 0.05
C ALA A 189 19.39 -15.27 -1.34
N GLU A 190 18.70 -16.40 -1.52
CA GLU A 190 18.01 -16.77 -2.76
C GLU A 190 16.52 -16.38 -2.77
N ASP A 191 15.99 -15.94 -1.63
CA ASP A 191 14.59 -15.56 -1.51
C ASP A 191 14.31 -14.23 -2.21
N GLY A 192 13.19 -14.19 -2.94
CA GLY A 192 12.75 -13.05 -3.74
C GLY A 192 11.43 -12.42 -3.27
N PRO A 193 10.82 -11.57 -4.10
CA PRO A 193 9.52 -10.93 -3.83
C PRO A 193 8.40 -11.92 -3.45
N GLU A 194 8.45 -13.17 -3.91
CA GLU A 194 7.51 -14.24 -3.56
C GLU A 194 7.53 -14.57 -2.08
N TRP A 195 8.73 -14.56 -1.48
CA TRP A 195 8.91 -14.79 -0.05
C TRP A 195 8.22 -13.67 0.73
N LEU A 196 8.43 -12.41 0.32
CA LEU A 196 7.79 -11.27 0.94
C LEU A 196 6.27 -11.34 0.78
N ALA A 197 5.75 -11.72 -0.39
CA ALA A 197 4.31 -11.90 -0.59
C ALA A 197 3.72 -12.95 0.37
N LYS A 198 4.43 -14.05 0.64
CA LYS A 198 4.01 -15.05 1.64
C LYS A 198 4.07 -14.49 3.06
N LEU A 199 5.10 -13.70 3.39
CA LEU A 199 5.19 -13.01 4.68
C LEU A 199 3.98 -12.10 4.89
N LEU A 200 3.66 -11.25 3.91
CA LEU A 200 2.52 -10.33 3.99
C LEU A 200 1.19 -11.09 4.15
N GLN A 201 1.00 -12.21 3.45
CA GLN A 201 -0.18 -13.07 3.64
C GLN A 201 -0.29 -13.61 5.08
N ARG A 202 0.84 -13.94 5.72
CA ARG A 202 0.84 -14.35 7.14
C ARG A 202 0.56 -13.17 8.06
N THR A 203 1.15 -12.01 7.78
CA THR A 203 0.89 -10.75 8.51
C THR A 203 -0.61 -10.41 8.46
N ALA A 204 -1.27 -10.57 7.32
CA ALA A 204 -2.71 -10.35 7.17
C ALA A 204 -3.58 -11.21 8.09
N ALA A 205 -3.13 -12.43 8.40
CA ALA A 205 -3.82 -13.36 9.28
C ALA A 205 -3.45 -13.18 10.76
N SER A 206 -2.42 -12.39 11.06
CA SER A 206 -1.92 -12.20 12.42
C SER A 206 -2.63 -11.04 13.13
N PRO A 207 -3.05 -11.23 14.40
CA PRO A 207 -3.60 -10.13 15.20
C PRO A 207 -2.50 -9.21 15.79
N THR A 208 -1.24 -9.65 15.77
CA THR A 208 -0.10 -8.97 16.42
C THR A 208 0.87 -8.34 15.44
N ALA A 209 0.65 -8.50 14.14
CA ALA A 209 1.54 -8.05 13.09
C ALA A 209 0.85 -7.05 12.15
N TRP A 210 1.63 -6.10 11.65
CA TRP A 210 1.17 -5.05 10.75
C TRP A 210 2.25 -4.77 9.70
N VAL A 211 1.83 -4.26 8.55
CA VAL A 211 2.73 -3.82 7.48
C VAL A 211 2.41 -2.39 7.04
N LEU A 212 3.48 -1.65 6.73
CA LEU A 212 3.45 -0.36 6.04
C LEU A 212 4.28 -0.46 4.76
N ARG A 213 3.82 0.18 3.69
CA ARG A 213 4.61 0.38 2.47
C ARG A 213 4.96 1.85 2.24
N ARG A 214 6.16 2.10 1.71
CA ARG A 214 6.57 3.39 1.11
C ARG A 214 7.30 3.14 -0.20
N THR A 215 6.94 3.91 -1.22
CA THR A 215 7.55 3.81 -2.54
C THR A 215 8.34 5.07 -2.82
N PHE A 216 9.63 4.92 -3.06
CA PHE A 216 10.54 5.99 -3.44
C PHE A 216 10.81 5.94 -4.93
N VAL A 217 10.75 7.10 -5.58
CA VAL A 217 10.99 7.26 -7.02
C VAL A 217 12.16 8.24 -7.24
N PRO A 218 12.98 8.04 -8.29
CA PRO A 218 14.09 8.95 -8.58
C PRO A 218 13.59 10.40 -8.78
N ALA A 219 14.27 11.36 -8.18
CA ALA A 219 13.93 12.77 -8.32
C ALA A 219 13.94 13.19 -9.80
N GLY A 220 12.81 13.73 -10.29
CA GLY A 220 12.62 14.12 -11.70
C GLY A 220 11.74 13.18 -12.53
N THR A 221 11.15 12.15 -11.91
CA THR A 221 10.19 11.23 -12.54
C THR A 221 8.71 11.54 -12.22
N ALA A 222 8.43 12.68 -11.57
CA ALA A 222 7.09 13.16 -11.19
C ALA A 222 6.63 14.36 -12.05
#